data_AF-A0A4Y2QQS2-F1
#
_entry.id   AF-A0A4Y2QQS2-F1
#
_cell.length_a   1.000
_cell.length_b   1.000
_cell.length_c   1.000
_cell.angle_alpha   90.00
_cell.angle_beta   90.00
_cell.angle_gamma   90.00
#
_symmetry.space_group_name_H-M   'P 1'
#
loop_
_entity.id
_entity.type
_entity.pdbx_description
1 polymer ?
#
loop_
_entity_poly.entity_id
_entity_poly.type
_entity_poly.pdbx_seq_one_letter_code
_entity_poly.pdbx_strand_id
1 'polypeptide(L)'
;MQHSTFKALKRAFMNDVDAEALKKNAHREPPFIQFQIDTVLNGKPHVKRFLEIRFPQTKHISKPLLDETVVTYLLFVANIVKYDKLNRTFLRPAAWAGEICWIRMLKMLIYCVVTLLYDVRWKSHYFFLLDSTVQDLMLGKTNSLRILFRNIGMNRFTPQSFPVENDCELLHFHSANEFGPYYWQLLHWMAEAFELRHGHEDVENAKSMWRDFVTSTMYRTLRCYICMRHYRNVSQRFRDKLLKGDDYGEIWFEIHNVVRSATGKPPYLSADFERDRQSMRFVLQEK
;
A
#
# COMPACT_ATOMS: atom_id res chain seq x y z
N MET A 1 15.43 4.52 -21.83
CA MET A 1 16.89 4.74 -21.64
C MET A 1 17.24 4.49 -20.18
N GLN A 2 18.17 3.61 -19.86
CA GLN A 2 18.65 3.42 -18.48
C GLN A 2 19.69 4.50 -18.14
N HIS A 3 19.43 5.28 -17.08
CA HIS A 3 20.27 6.38 -16.58
C HIS A 3 21.72 5.91 -16.36
N SER A 4 22.72 6.77 -16.59
CA SER A 4 24.14 6.41 -16.41
C SER A 4 24.46 5.94 -14.99
N THR A 5 23.83 6.54 -13.99
CA THR A 5 23.91 6.13 -12.58
C THR A 5 23.34 4.74 -12.33
N PHE A 6 22.33 4.34 -13.10
CA PHE A 6 21.73 2.99 -13.03
C PHE A 6 22.71 1.91 -13.49
N LYS A 7 23.51 2.20 -14.54
CA LYS A 7 24.56 1.30 -15.02
C LYS A 7 25.73 1.21 -14.03
N ALA A 8 26.10 2.33 -13.41
CA ALA A 8 27.16 2.38 -12.40
C ALA A 8 26.79 1.59 -11.12
N LEU A 9 25.57 1.77 -10.60
CA LEU A 9 25.08 1.02 -9.44
C LEU A 9 25.06 -0.49 -9.70
N LYS A 10 24.60 -0.89 -10.88
CA LYS A 10 24.56 -2.31 -11.28
C LYS A 10 25.94 -2.95 -11.33
N ARG A 11 26.96 -2.25 -11.84
CA ARG A 11 28.35 -2.75 -11.86
C ARG A 11 28.91 -2.88 -10.44
N ALA A 12 28.62 -1.91 -9.57
CA ALA A 12 29.04 -1.94 -8.18
C ALA A 12 28.49 -3.15 -7.41
N PHE A 13 27.22 -3.53 -7.63
CA PHE A 13 26.64 -4.75 -7.03
C PHE A 13 27.19 -6.06 -7.61
N MET A 14 27.86 -6.03 -8.77
CA MET A 14 28.51 -7.19 -9.38
C MET A 14 30.03 -7.22 -9.13
N ASN A 15 30.51 -6.54 -8.08
CA ASN A 15 31.91 -6.44 -7.65
C ASN A 15 32.83 -5.56 -8.52
N ASP A 16 32.29 -4.60 -9.27
CA ASP A 16 33.07 -3.65 -10.06
C ASP A 16 32.60 -2.22 -9.77
N VAL A 17 33.12 -1.63 -8.69
CA VAL A 17 32.64 -0.35 -8.13
C VAL A 17 33.46 0.83 -8.65
N ASP A 18 32.93 1.61 -9.59
CA ASP A 18 33.41 2.96 -9.85
C ASP A 18 32.80 3.93 -8.83
N ALA A 19 33.41 3.98 -7.64
CA ALA A 19 32.92 4.73 -6.49
C ALA A 19 32.83 6.24 -6.76
N GLU A 20 33.74 6.79 -7.57
CA GLU A 20 33.80 8.22 -7.89
C GLU A 20 32.68 8.62 -8.85
N ALA A 21 32.37 7.77 -9.84
CA ALA A 21 31.20 7.98 -10.70
C ALA A 21 29.87 7.94 -9.92
N LEU A 22 29.76 7.09 -8.91
CA LEU A 22 28.58 7.03 -8.04
C LEU A 22 28.45 8.28 -7.16
N LYS A 23 29.53 8.72 -6.50
CA LYS A 23 29.53 9.95 -5.68
C LYS A 23 29.14 11.19 -6.49
N LYS A 24 29.69 11.34 -7.70
CA LYS A 24 29.44 12.51 -8.55
C LYS A 24 27.96 12.66 -8.95
N ASN A 25 27.25 11.55 -9.07
CA ASN A 25 25.84 11.54 -9.44
C ASN A 25 24.90 11.55 -8.22
N ALA A 26 25.35 11.11 -7.03
CA ALA A 26 24.52 10.92 -5.83
C ALA A 26 23.61 12.11 -5.47
N HIS A 27 24.10 13.34 -5.59
CA HIS A 27 23.38 14.55 -5.18
C HIS A 27 22.27 14.98 -6.15
N ARG A 28 22.22 14.40 -7.36
CA ARG A 28 21.24 14.73 -8.41
C ARG A 28 20.16 13.67 -8.56
N GLU A 29 20.29 12.59 -7.81
CA GLU A 29 19.43 11.42 -7.93
C GLU A 29 18.30 11.48 -6.90
N PRO A 30 17.17 10.81 -7.17
CA PRO A 30 16.09 10.68 -6.19
C PRO A 30 16.60 10.07 -4.86
N PRO A 31 16.00 10.43 -3.71
CA PRO A 31 16.42 9.98 -2.38
C PRO A 31 16.72 8.48 -2.25
N PHE A 32 15.96 7.62 -2.95
CA PHE A 32 16.20 6.18 -2.98
C PHE A 32 17.52 5.80 -3.66
N ILE A 33 17.81 6.38 -4.83
CA ILE A 33 19.04 6.08 -5.57
C ILE A 33 20.23 6.60 -4.76
N GLN A 34 20.09 7.75 -4.11
CA GLN A 34 21.06 8.25 -3.15
C GLN A 34 21.26 7.28 -1.98
N PHE A 35 20.20 6.73 -1.40
CA PHE A 35 20.29 5.70 -0.35
C PHE A 35 21.03 4.43 -0.82
N GLN A 36 20.78 3.96 -2.05
CA GLN A 36 21.50 2.80 -2.61
C GLN A 36 22.98 3.12 -2.85
N ILE A 37 23.28 4.32 -3.38
CA ILE A 37 24.65 4.81 -3.54
C ILE A 37 25.36 4.85 -2.18
N ASP A 38 24.73 5.45 -1.16
CA ASP A 38 25.28 5.52 0.20
C ASP A 38 25.50 4.15 0.82
N THR A 39 24.59 3.20 0.58
CA THR A 39 24.72 1.81 1.07
C THR A 39 25.91 1.11 0.43
N VAL A 40 26.09 1.27 -0.89
CA VAL A 40 27.20 0.69 -1.65
C VAL A 40 28.54 1.34 -1.27
N LEU A 41 28.56 2.67 -1.11
CA LEU A 41 29.80 3.42 -0.84
C LEU A 41 30.26 3.37 0.61
N ASN A 42 29.32 3.42 1.57
CA ASN A 42 29.63 3.63 2.99
C ASN A 42 29.32 2.42 3.87
N GLY A 43 28.72 1.36 3.33
CA GLY A 43 28.34 0.14 4.06
C GLY A 43 27.25 0.33 5.13
N LYS A 44 26.89 1.58 5.45
CA LYS A 44 25.80 1.96 6.36
C LYS A 44 25.07 3.18 5.77
N PRO A 45 23.77 3.08 5.46
CA PRO A 45 23.03 4.21 4.95
C PRO A 45 22.87 5.30 6.03
N HIS A 46 22.97 6.56 5.64
CA HIS A 46 22.60 7.70 6.50
C HIS A 46 21.07 7.80 6.60
N VAL A 47 20.43 6.87 7.32
CA VAL A 47 18.96 6.78 7.44
C VAL A 47 18.34 7.90 8.28
N LYS A 48 19.14 8.57 9.14
CA LYS A 48 18.65 9.55 10.12
C LYS A 48 17.79 10.66 9.49
N ARG A 49 18.19 11.19 8.34
CA ARG A 49 17.46 12.29 7.66
C ARG A 49 16.08 11.88 7.13
N PHE A 50 15.86 10.58 6.89
CA PHE A 50 14.61 10.06 6.33
C PHE A 50 13.62 9.55 7.39
N LEU A 51 14.09 9.32 8.63
CA LEU A 51 13.27 8.84 9.76
C LEU A 51 12.63 9.98 10.57
N GLU A 52 12.96 11.23 10.26
CA GLU A 52 12.48 12.41 11.00
C GLU A 52 11.09 12.88 10.54
N ILE A 53 10.60 12.39 9.39
CA ILE A 53 9.25 12.70 8.92
C ILE A 53 8.26 11.87 9.72
N ARG A 54 7.74 12.46 10.78
CA ARG A 54 6.61 11.91 11.52
C ARG A 54 5.33 12.34 10.82
N PHE A 55 4.59 11.37 10.28
CA PHE A 55 3.17 11.64 10.07
C PHE A 55 2.55 11.96 11.43
N PRO A 56 1.58 12.89 11.50
CA PRO A 56 0.83 13.11 12.72
C PRO A 56 0.31 11.74 13.16
N GLN A 57 0.85 11.21 14.26
CA GLN A 57 0.20 10.08 14.92
C GLN A 57 -1.18 10.60 15.25
N THR A 58 -2.19 10.01 14.65
CA THR A 58 -3.59 10.39 14.79
C THR A 58 -4.00 10.18 16.24
N LYS A 59 -3.61 11.11 17.12
CA LYS A 59 -4.09 11.24 18.48
C LYS A 59 -5.52 11.72 18.34
N HIS A 60 -6.46 10.79 18.53
CA HIS A 60 -7.90 11.04 18.59
C HIS A 60 -8.46 11.79 17.37
N ILE A 61 -8.93 11.06 16.34
CA ILE A 61 -9.60 11.70 15.21
C ILE A 61 -11.05 11.21 15.15
N SER A 62 -11.94 12.11 15.56
CA SER A 62 -13.39 12.04 15.60
C SER A 62 -14.06 12.26 14.23
N LYS A 63 -13.31 12.17 13.13
CA LYS A 63 -13.85 12.21 11.76
C LYS A 63 -13.29 11.07 10.89
N PRO A 64 -14.13 10.41 10.08
CA PRO A 64 -13.72 9.32 9.22
C PRO A 64 -12.80 9.82 8.09
N LEU A 65 -11.52 9.46 8.17
CA LEU A 65 -10.43 9.81 7.23
C LEU A 65 -10.39 8.91 5.98
N LEU A 66 -11.52 8.37 5.52
CA LEU A 66 -11.56 7.33 4.47
C LEU A 66 -10.67 7.65 3.27
N ASP A 67 -10.75 8.87 2.74
CA ASP A 67 -10.00 9.28 1.55
C ASP A 67 -8.49 9.37 1.79
N GLU A 68 -8.07 9.88 2.95
CA GLU A 68 -6.66 9.91 3.34
C GLU A 68 -6.14 8.49 3.61
N THR A 69 -6.93 7.64 4.27
CA THR A 69 -6.58 6.23 4.49
C THR A 69 -6.37 5.49 3.17
N VAL A 70 -7.27 5.68 2.20
CA VAL A 70 -7.20 5.05 0.88
C VAL A 70 -5.97 5.52 0.11
N VAL A 71 -5.75 6.84 0.02
CA VAL A 71 -4.59 7.38 -0.70
C VAL A 71 -3.29 6.94 -0.03
N THR A 72 -3.21 7.05 1.30
CA THR A 72 -2.02 6.66 2.06
C THR A 72 -1.67 5.20 1.85
N TYR A 73 -2.67 4.33 1.97
CA TYR A 73 -2.48 2.90 1.78
C TYR A 73 -2.03 2.56 0.35
N LEU A 74 -2.73 3.06 -0.67
CA LEU A 74 -2.43 2.75 -2.06
C LEU A 74 -1.05 3.29 -2.48
N LEU A 75 -0.67 4.48 -2.04
CA LEU A 75 0.67 5.03 -2.28
C LEU A 75 1.75 4.23 -1.57
N PHE A 76 1.49 3.76 -0.35
CA PHE A 76 2.42 2.90 0.35
C PHE A 76 2.64 1.58 -0.40
N VAL A 77 1.57 0.88 -0.80
CA VAL A 77 1.69 -0.35 -1.59
C VAL A 77 2.38 -0.08 -2.93
N ALA A 78 2.04 1.01 -3.61
CA ALA A 78 2.68 1.41 -4.85
C ALA A 78 4.18 1.66 -4.66
N ASN A 79 4.59 2.31 -3.56
CA ASN A 79 5.98 2.55 -3.25
C ASN A 79 6.73 1.23 -2.97
N ILE A 80 6.11 0.28 -2.25
CA ILE A 80 6.68 -1.06 -2.04
C ILE A 80 6.89 -1.78 -3.38
N VAL A 81 5.89 -1.75 -4.26
CA VAL A 81 5.98 -2.40 -5.57
C VAL A 81 7.05 -1.72 -6.44
N LYS A 82 7.09 -0.39 -6.48
CA LYS A 82 8.15 0.40 -7.14
C LYS A 82 9.53 0.01 -6.60
N TYR A 83 9.68 -0.09 -5.29
CA TYR A 83 10.93 -0.48 -4.63
C TYR A 83 11.35 -1.92 -4.95
N ASP A 84 10.43 -2.89 -4.86
CA ASP A 84 10.73 -4.28 -5.18
C ASP A 84 11.09 -4.44 -6.66
N LYS A 85 10.39 -3.72 -7.54
CA LYS A 85 10.73 -3.61 -8.97
C LYS A 85 12.14 -3.09 -9.16
N LEU A 86 12.50 -1.96 -8.54
CA LEU A 86 13.85 -1.38 -8.65
C LEU A 86 14.90 -2.39 -8.18
N ASN A 87 14.79 -2.91 -6.97
CA ASN A 87 15.75 -3.90 -6.43
C ASN A 87 15.90 -5.14 -7.32
N ARG A 88 14.80 -5.70 -7.84
CA ARG A 88 14.87 -6.87 -8.73
C ARG A 88 15.45 -6.54 -10.08
N THR A 89 15.14 -5.36 -10.64
CA THR A 89 15.71 -4.91 -11.91
C THR A 89 17.21 -4.64 -11.78
N PHE A 90 17.66 -4.13 -10.63
CA PHE A 90 19.08 -3.96 -10.32
C PHE A 90 19.81 -5.29 -10.15
N LEU A 91 19.23 -6.24 -9.41
CA LEU A 91 19.93 -7.46 -8.99
C LEU A 91 19.73 -8.66 -9.92
N ARG A 92 18.61 -8.76 -10.66
CA ARG A 92 18.22 -9.93 -11.47
C ARG A 92 17.42 -9.53 -12.73
N PRO A 93 18.10 -9.16 -13.83
CA PRO A 93 17.46 -8.68 -15.06
C PRO A 93 16.48 -9.65 -15.73
N ALA A 94 16.45 -10.93 -15.37
CA ALA A 94 15.50 -11.93 -15.90
C ALA A 94 14.20 -12.05 -15.08
N ALA A 95 14.01 -11.26 -14.02
CA ALA A 95 12.86 -11.36 -13.12
C ALA A 95 11.57 -10.65 -13.62
N TRP A 96 11.41 -10.48 -14.93
CA TRP A 96 10.31 -9.71 -15.56
C TRP A 96 8.92 -10.30 -15.24
N ALA A 97 8.82 -11.62 -15.10
CA ALA A 97 7.58 -12.29 -14.69
C ALA A 97 7.10 -11.83 -13.30
N GLY A 98 8.02 -11.53 -12.38
CA GLY A 98 7.68 -11.01 -11.06
C GLY A 98 7.12 -9.59 -11.12
N GLU A 99 7.64 -8.75 -12.00
CA GLU A 99 7.16 -7.37 -12.20
C GLU A 99 5.70 -7.35 -12.65
N ILE A 100 5.34 -8.19 -13.63
CA ILE A 100 3.97 -8.30 -14.12
C ILE A 100 3.02 -8.69 -12.99
N CYS A 101 3.40 -9.64 -12.13
CA CYS A 101 2.59 -10.04 -10.99
C CYS A 101 2.35 -8.90 -10.00
N TRP A 102 3.37 -8.09 -9.70
CA TRP A 102 3.24 -6.97 -8.76
C TRP A 102 2.41 -5.82 -9.30
N ILE A 103 2.60 -5.48 -10.57
CA ILE A 103 1.80 -4.47 -11.28
C ILE A 103 0.33 -4.90 -11.31
N ARG A 104 0.07 -6.18 -11.64
CA ARG A 104 -1.28 -6.75 -11.59
C ARG A 104 -1.87 -6.72 -10.19
N MET A 105 -1.09 -7.04 -9.15
CA MET A 105 -1.54 -6.94 -7.76
C MET A 105 -1.94 -5.52 -7.38
N LEU A 106 -1.12 -4.51 -7.71
CA LEU A 106 -1.46 -3.10 -7.44
C LEU A 106 -2.72 -2.68 -8.22
N LYS A 107 -2.83 -3.07 -9.49
CA LYS A 107 -4.01 -2.82 -10.32
C LYS A 107 -5.28 -3.39 -9.70
N MET A 108 -5.26 -4.67 -9.33
CA MET A 108 -6.38 -5.35 -8.66
C MET A 108 -6.72 -4.68 -7.33
N LEU A 109 -5.72 -4.29 -6.55
CA LEU A 109 -5.94 -3.65 -5.26
C LEU A 109 -6.61 -2.28 -5.42
N ILE A 110 -6.15 -1.45 -6.36
CA ILE A 110 -6.80 -0.17 -6.67
C ILE A 110 -8.24 -0.42 -7.12
N TYR A 111 -8.46 -1.38 -8.02
CA TYR A 111 -9.81 -1.75 -8.47
C TYR A 111 -10.70 -2.14 -7.29
N CYS A 112 -10.25 -3.04 -6.40
CA CYS A 112 -11.02 -3.50 -5.26
C CYS A 112 -11.37 -2.36 -4.30
N VAL A 113 -10.35 -1.59 -3.90
CA VAL A 113 -10.48 -0.51 -2.92
C VAL A 113 -11.44 0.56 -3.42
N VAL A 114 -11.30 0.95 -4.68
CA VAL A 114 -12.16 1.96 -5.30
C VAL A 114 -13.59 1.44 -5.47
N THR A 115 -13.75 0.21 -5.97
CA THR A 115 -15.09 -0.37 -6.18
C THR A 115 -15.84 -0.54 -4.87
N LEU A 116 -15.21 -1.12 -3.85
CA LEU A 116 -15.91 -1.42 -2.60
C LEU A 116 -16.15 -0.15 -1.76
N LEU A 117 -15.16 0.72 -1.60
CA LEU A 117 -15.29 1.89 -0.70
C LEU A 117 -16.06 3.06 -1.35
N TYR A 118 -16.19 3.08 -2.68
CA TYR A 118 -16.77 4.20 -3.43
C TYR A 118 -17.87 3.78 -4.43
N ASP A 119 -18.26 2.51 -4.48
CA ASP A 119 -19.32 1.97 -5.35
C ASP A 119 -19.12 2.31 -6.84
N VAL A 120 -17.88 2.25 -7.31
CA VAL A 120 -17.54 2.60 -8.70
C VAL A 120 -18.00 1.51 -9.66
N ARG A 121 -18.79 1.92 -10.65
CA ARG A 121 -19.13 1.10 -11.83
C ARG A 121 -18.12 1.31 -12.93
N TRP A 122 -17.43 0.24 -13.32
CA TRP A 122 -16.33 0.34 -14.26
C TRP A 122 -16.82 0.38 -15.71
N LYS A 123 -16.29 1.32 -16.48
CA LYS A 123 -16.48 1.41 -17.94
C LYS A 123 -15.21 0.96 -18.63
N SER A 124 -15.33 0.46 -19.86
CA SER A 124 -14.18 -0.02 -20.65
C SER A 124 -13.02 0.98 -20.69
N HIS A 125 -13.31 2.29 -20.79
CA HIS A 125 -12.27 3.30 -20.82
C HIS A 125 -11.59 3.57 -19.47
N TYR A 126 -12.22 3.26 -18.34
CA TYR A 126 -11.63 3.39 -17.00
C TYR A 126 -10.48 2.40 -16.79
N PHE A 127 -10.49 1.25 -17.47
CA PHE A 127 -9.38 0.29 -17.37
C PHE A 127 -8.08 0.84 -17.97
N PHE A 128 -8.15 1.63 -19.05
CA PHE A 128 -6.97 2.34 -19.57
C PHE A 128 -6.45 3.40 -18.60
N LEU A 129 -7.35 4.12 -17.93
CA LEU A 129 -6.96 5.07 -16.89
C LEU A 129 -6.28 4.36 -15.72
N LEU A 130 -6.83 3.24 -15.28
CA LEU A 130 -6.24 2.41 -14.22
C LEU A 130 -4.85 1.89 -14.60
N ASP A 131 -4.66 1.42 -15.85
CA ASP A 131 -3.35 1.00 -16.35
C ASP A 131 -2.35 2.16 -16.37
N SER A 132 -2.78 3.33 -16.86
CA SER A 132 -1.97 4.55 -16.87
C SER A 132 -1.58 4.97 -15.45
N THR A 133 -2.52 4.97 -14.51
CA THR A 133 -2.27 5.29 -13.10
C THR A 133 -1.25 4.36 -12.48
N VAL A 134 -1.35 3.04 -12.70
CA VAL A 134 -0.36 2.09 -12.17
C VAL A 134 1.02 2.37 -12.75
N GLN A 135 1.14 2.64 -14.05
CA GLN A 135 2.42 3.01 -14.68
C GLN A 135 3.00 4.29 -14.10
N ASP A 136 2.17 5.33 -13.95
CA ASP A 136 2.55 6.62 -13.38
C ASP A 136 3.01 6.49 -11.92
N LEU A 137 2.32 5.68 -11.11
CA LEU A 137 2.73 5.35 -9.75
C LEU A 137 4.10 4.65 -9.71
N MET A 138 4.38 3.75 -10.66
CA MET A 138 5.71 3.13 -10.78
C MET A 138 6.81 4.13 -11.13
N LEU A 139 6.45 5.26 -11.76
CA LEU A 139 7.36 6.38 -12.03
C LEU A 139 7.41 7.39 -10.87
N GLY A 140 6.66 7.19 -9.79
CA GLY A 140 6.60 8.09 -8.64
C GLY A 140 5.62 9.27 -8.78
N LYS A 141 4.75 9.28 -9.80
CA LYS A 141 3.73 10.33 -9.98
C LYS A 141 2.52 10.04 -9.08
N THR A 142 2.58 10.53 -7.85
CA THR A 142 1.56 10.27 -6.80
C THR A 142 0.18 10.82 -7.13
N ASN A 143 0.13 11.98 -7.80
CA ASN A 143 -1.09 12.65 -8.23
C ASN A 143 -1.96 11.82 -9.21
N SER A 144 -1.40 10.76 -9.80
CA SER A 144 -2.12 9.89 -10.74
C SER A 144 -3.32 9.18 -10.11
N LEU A 145 -3.32 8.93 -8.79
CA LEU A 145 -4.49 8.41 -8.06
C LEU A 145 -5.63 9.43 -8.05
N ARG A 146 -5.35 10.71 -7.78
CA ARG A 146 -6.36 11.78 -7.83
C ARG A 146 -6.92 11.97 -9.23
N ILE A 147 -6.07 11.88 -10.25
CA ILE A 147 -6.49 11.94 -11.65
C ILE A 147 -7.44 10.78 -11.94
N LEU A 148 -7.10 9.55 -11.54
CA LEU A 148 -7.99 8.40 -11.68
C LEU A 148 -9.33 8.65 -11.00
N PHE A 149 -9.32 9.00 -9.71
CA PHE A 149 -10.52 9.21 -8.91
C PHE A 149 -11.45 10.26 -9.54
N ARG A 150 -10.91 11.39 -9.99
CA ARG A 150 -11.69 12.41 -10.70
C ARG A 150 -12.34 11.87 -11.97
N ASN A 151 -11.59 11.13 -12.80
CA ASN A 151 -12.09 10.65 -14.07
C ASN A 151 -13.10 9.50 -13.96
N ILE A 152 -13.08 8.76 -12.86
CA ILE A 152 -14.08 7.72 -12.57
C ILE A 152 -15.27 8.25 -11.74
N GLY A 153 -15.38 9.58 -11.59
CA GLY A 153 -16.54 10.24 -10.98
C GLY A 153 -16.46 10.42 -9.46
N MET A 154 -15.32 10.16 -8.82
CA MET A 154 -15.12 10.40 -7.39
C MET A 154 -14.72 11.86 -7.12
N ASN A 155 -15.66 12.78 -7.30
CA ASN A 155 -15.41 14.23 -7.26
C ASN A 155 -15.24 14.82 -5.84
N ARG A 156 -15.16 13.99 -4.79
CA ARG A 156 -15.09 14.44 -3.39
C ARG A 156 -13.68 14.74 -2.88
N PHE A 157 -12.65 14.37 -3.63
CA PHE A 157 -11.28 14.70 -3.26
C PHE A 157 -11.08 16.21 -3.37
N THR A 158 -10.72 16.82 -2.25
CA THR A 158 -10.36 18.24 -2.21
C THR A 158 -9.21 18.52 -3.19
N PRO A 159 -9.08 19.75 -3.73
CA PRO A 159 -7.94 20.10 -4.57
C PRO A 159 -6.60 19.97 -3.86
N GLN A 160 -6.59 20.05 -2.52
CA GLN A 160 -5.40 19.95 -1.70
C GLN A 160 -4.89 18.51 -1.61
N SER A 161 -3.60 18.32 -1.89
CA SER A 161 -2.89 17.06 -1.68
C SER A 161 -2.84 16.71 -0.20
N PHE A 162 -2.90 15.41 0.11
CA PHE A 162 -2.58 14.91 1.44
C PHE A 162 -1.05 14.95 1.66
N PRO A 163 -0.56 15.07 2.91
CA PRO A 163 0.87 15.08 3.19
C PRO A 163 1.62 13.88 2.56
N VAL A 164 1.00 12.70 2.57
CA VAL A 164 1.54 11.46 2.00
C VAL A 164 1.85 11.55 0.49
N GLU A 165 1.13 12.39 -0.26
CA GLU A 165 1.34 12.55 -1.69
C GLU A 165 2.58 13.36 -2.02
N ASN A 166 3.00 14.23 -1.10
CA ASN A 166 4.20 15.05 -1.25
C ASN A 166 5.46 14.26 -0.85
N ASP A 167 5.34 13.36 0.14
CA ASP A 167 6.46 12.60 0.71
C ASP A 167 6.44 11.12 0.32
N CYS A 168 5.78 10.75 -0.79
CA CYS A 168 5.54 9.36 -1.14
C CYS A 168 6.84 8.54 -1.28
N GLU A 169 7.92 9.15 -1.76
CA GLU A 169 9.20 8.46 -1.93
C GLU A 169 9.80 8.01 -0.60
N LEU A 170 9.41 8.62 0.51
CA LEU A 170 9.92 8.33 1.85
C LEU A 170 9.09 7.27 2.58
N LEU A 171 7.92 6.92 2.04
CA LEU A 171 7.02 5.92 2.62
C LEU A 171 7.67 4.55 2.83
N HIS A 172 8.66 4.17 2.03
CA HIS A 172 9.35 2.89 2.26
C HIS A 172 10.23 2.85 3.50
N PHE A 173 10.55 4.01 4.09
CA PHE A 173 11.44 4.11 5.25
C PHE A 173 10.72 4.13 6.58
N HIS A 174 9.40 4.35 6.63
CA HIS A 174 8.74 4.39 7.93
C HIS A 174 8.58 2.99 8.53
N SER A 175 8.47 3.00 9.85
CA SER A 175 8.29 1.82 10.65
C SER A 175 6.90 1.22 10.51
N ALA A 176 6.77 -0.05 10.90
CA ALA A 176 5.47 -0.72 11.01
C ALA A 176 4.51 0.00 11.98
N ASN A 177 5.01 0.80 12.93
CA ASN A 177 4.19 1.56 13.86
C ASN A 177 3.53 2.78 13.21
N GLU A 178 4.12 3.32 12.14
CA GLU A 178 3.59 4.48 11.43
C GLU A 178 2.56 4.08 10.37
N PHE A 179 2.81 2.99 9.63
CA PHE A 179 1.87 2.51 8.60
C PHE A 179 0.86 1.47 9.07
N GLY A 180 1.16 0.74 10.15
CA GLY A 180 0.27 -0.28 10.70
C GLY A 180 -1.17 0.22 10.91
N PRO A 181 -1.39 1.42 11.48
CA PRO A 181 -2.73 1.98 11.64
C PRO A 181 -3.50 2.13 10.33
N TYR A 182 -2.88 2.67 9.27
CA TYR A 182 -3.53 2.82 7.95
C TYR A 182 -3.88 1.47 7.32
N TYR A 183 -3.02 0.46 7.49
CA TYR A 183 -3.31 -0.92 7.08
C TYR A 183 -4.56 -1.45 7.78
N TRP A 184 -4.60 -1.39 9.11
CA TRP A 184 -5.74 -1.87 9.87
C TRP A 184 -7.01 -1.12 9.53
N GLN A 185 -6.93 0.22 9.45
CA GLN A 185 -8.07 1.05 9.13
C GLN A 185 -8.63 0.70 7.75
N LEU A 186 -7.80 0.55 6.71
CA LEU A 186 -8.28 0.12 5.40
C LEU A 186 -8.90 -1.27 5.44
N LEU A 187 -8.32 -2.24 6.15
CA LEU A 187 -8.88 -3.59 6.23
C LEU A 187 -10.28 -3.57 6.84
N HIS A 188 -10.48 -2.79 7.92
CA HIS A 188 -11.79 -2.63 8.54
C HIS A 188 -12.78 -1.91 7.62
N TRP A 189 -12.37 -0.84 6.94
CA TRP A 189 -13.23 -0.18 5.93
C TRP A 189 -13.64 -1.15 4.81
N MET A 190 -12.70 -1.94 4.31
CA MET A 190 -12.94 -2.90 3.25
C MET A 190 -13.85 -4.04 3.71
N ALA A 191 -13.71 -4.48 4.96
CA ALA A 191 -14.58 -5.49 5.56
C ALA A 191 -16.04 -5.01 5.63
N GLU A 192 -16.26 -3.78 6.11
CA GLU A 192 -17.61 -3.21 6.15
C GLU A 192 -18.18 -2.97 4.74
N ALA A 193 -17.35 -2.50 3.81
CA ALA A 193 -17.80 -2.33 2.42
C ALA A 193 -18.10 -3.67 1.74
N PHE A 194 -17.37 -4.74 2.06
CA PHE A 194 -17.66 -6.08 1.56
C PHE A 194 -19.05 -6.55 1.96
N GLU A 195 -19.50 -6.21 3.16
CA GLU A 195 -20.83 -6.57 3.66
C GLU A 195 -21.94 -5.65 3.16
N LEU A 196 -21.64 -4.37 2.89
CA LEU A 196 -22.65 -3.40 2.52
C LEU A 196 -22.89 -3.31 1.00
N ARG A 197 -21.86 -3.56 0.19
CA ARG A 197 -21.96 -3.39 -1.27
C ARG A 197 -22.54 -4.62 -1.92
N HIS A 198 -23.58 -4.44 -2.72
CA HIS A 198 -24.21 -5.49 -3.51
C HIS A 198 -24.78 -4.90 -4.80
N GLY A 199 -25.15 -5.75 -5.75
CA GLY A 199 -26.08 -5.36 -6.81
C GLY A 199 -25.46 -4.99 -8.16
N HIS A 200 -24.16 -5.16 -8.38
CA HIS A 200 -23.58 -5.20 -9.73
C HIS A 200 -22.29 -6.04 -9.83
N GLU A 201 -21.98 -6.47 -11.06
CA GLU A 201 -20.89 -7.41 -11.37
C GLU A 201 -19.52 -6.94 -10.87
N ASP A 202 -19.20 -5.64 -11.02
CA ASP A 202 -17.91 -5.11 -10.55
C ASP A 202 -17.71 -5.29 -9.04
N VAL A 203 -18.78 -5.15 -8.23
CA VAL A 203 -18.70 -5.36 -6.78
C VAL A 203 -18.38 -6.82 -6.47
N GLU A 204 -19.04 -7.77 -7.12
CA GLU A 204 -18.76 -9.20 -6.90
C GLU A 204 -17.34 -9.58 -7.34
N ASN A 205 -16.87 -9.02 -8.46
CA ASN A 205 -15.48 -9.16 -8.91
C ASN A 205 -14.50 -8.56 -7.89
N ALA A 206 -14.77 -7.35 -7.39
CA ALA A 206 -13.95 -6.69 -6.39
C ALA A 206 -13.90 -7.47 -5.07
N LYS A 207 -15.02 -8.06 -4.63
CA LYS A 207 -15.08 -8.95 -3.46
C LYS A 207 -14.21 -10.18 -3.65
N SER A 208 -14.32 -10.85 -4.81
CA SER A 208 -13.49 -12.01 -5.13
C SER A 208 -12.01 -11.65 -5.12
N MET A 209 -11.62 -10.58 -5.80
CA MET A 209 -10.23 -10.13 -5.88
C MET A 209 -9.69 -9.69 -4.52
N TRP A 210 -10.49 -9.02 -3.69
CA TRP A 210 -10.08 -8.63 -2.34
C TRP A 210 -9.89 -9.84 -1.43
N ARG A 211 -10.79 -10.83 -1.50
CA ARG A 211 -10.66 -12.11 -0.79
C ARG A 211 -9.37 -12.84 -1.17
N ASP A 212 -9.08 -12.94 -2.46
CA ASP A 212 -7.83 -13.52 -2.95
C ASP A 212 -6.61 -12.72 -2.49
N PHE A 213 -6.72 -11.39 -2.50
CA PHE A 213 -5.66 -10.50 -2.03
C PHE A 213 -5.32 -10.78 -0.56
N VAL A 214 -6.31 -10.73 0.33
CA VAL A 214 -6.08 -10.92 1.78
C VAL A 214 -5.65 -12.35 2.10
N THR A 215 -6.24 -13.36 1.49
CA THR A 215 -5.86 -14.74 1.81
C THR A 215 -4.48 -15.13 1.27
N SER A 216 -4.08 -14.59 0.10
CA SER A 216 -2.97 -15.17 -0.66
C SER A 216 -1.80 -14.22 -0.93
N THR A 217 -2.00 -12.90 -0.93
CA THR A 217 -0.95 -11.96 -1.40
C THR A 217 -0.67 -10.78 -0.49
N MET A 218 -1.55 -10.44 0.44
CA MET A 218 -1.38 -9.25 1.29
C MET A 218 -0.09 -9.28 2.12
N TYR A 219 0.40 -10.46 2.52
CA TYR A 219 1.70 -10.56 3.20
C TYR A 219 2.86 -9.94 2.40
N ARG A 220 2.73 -9.87 1.08
CA ARG A 220 3.73 -9.33 0.17
C ARG A 220 3.80 -7.81 0.18
N THR A 221 2.77 -7.14 0.70
CA THR A 221 2.73 -5.69 0.86
C THR A 221 3.19 -5.25 2.26
N LEU A 222 3.59 -6.20 3.11
CA LEU A 222 4.20 -5.92 4.41
C LEU A 222 5.73 -5.89 4.27
N ARG A 223 6.38 -4.83 4.78
CA ARG A 223 7.86 -4.69 4.72
C ARG A 223 8.59 -5.30 5.90
N CYS A 224 7.93 -5.33 7.06
CA CYS A 224 8.52 -5.94 8.24
C CYS A 224 8.44 -7.47 8.10
N TYR A 225 9.59 -8.14 8.03
CA TYR A 225 9.68 -9.60 7.93
C TYR A 225 8.90 -10.31 9.05
N ILE A 226 8.93 -9.76 10.26
CA ILE A 226 8.16 -10.29 11.39
C ILE A 226 6.66 -10.17 11.12
N CYS A 227 6.19 -9.01 10.65
CA CYS A 227 4.80 -8.80 10.25
C CYS A 227 4.38 -9.72 9.10
N MET A 228 5.23 -9.91 8.08
CA MET A 228 4.97 -10.83 6.97
C MET A 228 4.77 -12.27 7.47
N ARG A 229 5.69 -12.77 8.29
CA ARG A 229 5.63 -14.13 8.85
C ARG A 229 4.41 -14.29 9.75
N HIS A 230 4.17 -13.30 10.61
CA HIS A 230 3.00 -13.31 11.50
C HIS A 230 1.71 -13.32 10.69
N TYR A 231 1.59 -12.47 9.67
CA TYR A 231 0.42 -12.42 8.81
C TYR A 231 0.18 -13.76 8.12
N ARG A 232 1.21 -14.41 7.57
CA ARG A 232 1.06 -15.75 6.94
C ARG A 232 0.52 -16.79 7.92
N ASN A 233 0.96 -16.75 9.18
CA ASN A 233 0.44 -17.66 10.20
C ASN A 233 -1.02 -17.36 10.54
N VAL A 234 -1.36 -16.08 10.67
CA VAL A 234 -2.74 -15.65 10.96
C VAL A 234 -3.67 -15.93 9.79
N SER A 235 -3.29 -15.61 8.55
CA SER A 235 -4.10 -15.88 7.37
C SER A 235 -4.33 -17.37 7.15
N GLN A 236 -3.35 -18.22 7.49
CA GLN A 236 -3.52 -19.68 7.50
C GLN A 236 -4.51 -20.13 8.58
N ARG A 237 -4.38 -19.61 9.81
CA ARG A 237 -5.29 -19.95 10.93
C ARG A 237 -6.74 -19.56 10.66
N PHE A 238 -6.95 -18.41 10.01
CA PHE A 238 -8.27 -17.87 9.70
C PHE A 238 -8.73 -18.20 8.28
N ARG A 239 -8.02 -19.07 7.55
CA ARG A 239 -8.25 -19.32 6.12
C ARG A 239 -9.68 -19.69 5.80
N ASP A 240 -10.25 -20.66 6.54
CA ASP A 240 -11.61 -21.13 6.27
C ASP A 240 -12.65 -20.03 6.54
N LYS A 241 -12.46 -19.25 7.61
CA LYS A 241 -13.30 -18.08 7.91
C LYS A 241 -13.17 -17.03 6.80
N LEU A 242 -11.95 -16.71 6.35
CA LEU A 242 -11.71 -15.72 5.30
C LEU A 242 -12.19 -16.16 3.91
N LEU A 243 -12.28 -17.47 3.63
CA LEU A 243 -12.76 -17.97 2.34
C LEU A 243 -14.28 -18.08 2.28
N LYS A 244 -14.91 -18.49 3.40
CA LYS A 244 -16.36 -18.66 3.52
C LYS A 244 -17.10 -17.41 3.99
N GLY A 245 -16.39 -16.48 4.64
CA GLY A 245 -16.92 -15.56 5.65
C GLY A 245 -18.15 -14.76 5.24
N ASP A 246 -19.16 -14.84 6.11
CA ASP A 246 -20.41 -14.08 6.03
C ASP A 246 -20.30 -12.70 6.74
N ASP A 247 -19.39 -12.56 7.73
CA ASP A 247 -19.10 -11.32 8.46
C ASP A 247 -17.58 -11.08 8.49
N TYR A 248 -17.08 -10.27 7.55
CA TYR A 248 -15.65 -9.94 7.49
C TYR A 248 -15.24 -8.96 8.58
N GLY A 249 -16.16 -8.12 9.08
CA GLY A 249 -15.90 -7.20 10.18
C GLY A 249 -15.43 -7.95 11.43
N GLU A 250 -16.19 -8.96 11.83
CA GLU A 250 -15.89 -9.79 13.01
C GLU A 250 -14.61 -10.61 12.80
N ILE A 251 -14.40 -11.16 11.60
CA ILE A 251 -13.17 -11.90 11.28
C ILE A 251 -11.94 -10.99 11.44
N TRP A 252 -12.00 -9.76 10.94
CA TRP A 252 -10.90 -8.81 11.06
C TRP A 252 -10.74 -8.26 12.48
N PHE A 253 -11.82 -8.17 13.26
CA PHE A 253 -11.76 -7.89 14.70
C PHE A 253 -11.00 -9.00 15.46
N GLU A 254 -11.36 -10.26 15.24
CA GLU A 254 -10.66 -11.42 15.84
C GLU A 254 -9.17 -11.43 15.45
N ILE A 255 -8.87 -11.27 14.17
CA ILE A 255 -7.49 -11.20 13.65
C ILE A 255 -6.71 -10.05 14.29
N HIS A 256 -7.31 -8.87 14.40
CA HIS A 256 -6.67 -7.70 15.02
C HIS A 256 -6.33 -7.98 16.49
N ASN A 257 -7.23 -8.62 17.23
CA ASN A 257 -6.99 -8.98 18.63
C ASN A 257 -5.90 -10.04 18.82
N VAL A 258 -5.77 -11.01 17.90
CA VAL A 258 -4.62 -11.94 17.89
C VAL A 258 -3.30 -11.17 17.74
N VAL A 259 -3.25 -10.18 16.83
CA VAL A 259 -2.04 -9.37 16.62
C VAL A 259 -1.76 -8.46 17.82
N ARG A 260 -2.79 -7.88 18.45
CA ARG A 260 -2.62 -7.03 19.64
C ARG A 260 -2.05 -7.81 20.81
N SER A 261 -2.58 -9.01 21.08
CA SER A 261 -2.04 -9.93 22.09
C SER A 261 -0.57 -10.25 21.82
N ALA A 262 -0.23 -10.63 20.58
CA ALA A 262 1.15 -10.96 20.21
C ALA A 262 2.12 -9.77 20.26
N THR A 263 1.62 -8.53 20.28
CA THR A 263 2.42 -7.31 20.37
C THR A 263 2.38 -6.65 21.75
N GLY A 264 1.79 -7.33 22.76
CA GLY A 264 1.68 -6.81 24.12
C GLY A 264 0.75 -5.61 24.27
N LYS A 265 -0.09 -5.34 23.27
CA LYS A 265 -1.10 -4.28 23.30
C LYS A 265 -2.36 -4.78 23.99
N PRO A 266 -3.09 -3.91 24.73
CA PRO A 266 -4.38 -4.29 25.31
C PRO A 266 -5.35 -4.70 24.20
N PRO A 267 -6.29 -5.64 24.46
CA PRO A 267 -7.27 -6.05 23.47
C PRO A 267 -8.12 -4.85 23.01
N TYR A 268 -8.54 -4.89 21.75
CA TYR A 268 -9.56 -4.01 21.21
C TYR A 268 -10.92 -4.52 21.67
N LEU A 269 -11.65 -3.68 22.39
CA LEU A 269 -12.90 -4.05 23.06
C LEU A 269 -14.04 -4.12 22.05
N SER A 270 -14.95 -5.08 22.22
CA SER A 270 -16.11 -5.25 21.34
C SER A 270 -16.99 -3.99 21.26
N ALA A 271 -17.13 -3.25 22.37
CA ALA A 271 -17.90 -1.99 22.38
C ALA A 271 -17.24 -0.89 21.51
N ASP A 272 -15.90 -0.82 21.51
CA ASP A 272 -15.18 0.12 20.65
C ASP A 272 -15.24 -0.29 19.19
N PHE A 273 -15.12 -1.61 18.92
CA PHE A 273 -15.27 -2.16 17.58
C PHE A 273 -16.64 -1.86 16.98
N GLU A 274 -17.72 -2.08 17.73
CA GLU A 274 -19.07 -1.84 17.24
C GLU A 274 -19.33 -0.35 16.98
N ARG A 275 -18.84 0.54 17.84
CA ARG A 275 -18.90 1.99 17.62
C ARG A 275 -18.18 2.38 16.32
N ASP A 276 -16.98 1.86 16.11
CA ASP A 276 -16.17 2.20 14.94
C ASP A 276 -16.81 1.59 13.66
N ARG A 277 -17.37 0.38 13.75
CA ARG A 277 -18.16 -0.29 12.70
C ARG A 277 -19.34 0.56 12.27
N GLN A 278 -20.16 1.04 13.21
CA GLN A 278 -21.30 1.91 12.92
C GLN A 278 -20.86 3.21 12.24
N SER A 279 -19.78 3.83 12.72
CA SER A 279 -19.23 5.03 12.08
C SER A 279 -18.77 4.78 10.64
N MET A 280 -18.12 3.64 10.37
CA MET A 280 -17.70 3.25 9.03
C MET A 280 -18.90 3.00 8.11
N ARG A 281 -19.89 2.23 8.58
CA ARG A 281 -21.10 1.92 7.82
C ARG A 281 -21.88 3.16 7.44
N PHE A 282 -22.06 4.10 8.38
CA PHE A 282 -22.68 5.39 8.13
C PHE A 282 -22.03 6.12 6.94
N VAL A 283 -20.70 6.22 6.94
CA VAL A 283 -19.93 6.90 5.87
C VAL A 283 -19.96 6.17 4.53
N LEU A 284 -20.14 4.85 4.54
CA LEU A 284 -20.28 4.05 3.32
C LEU A 284 -21.69 4.16 2.75
N GLN A 285 -22.71 4.35 3.59
CA GLN A 285 -24.12 4.41 3.21
C GLN A 285 -24.61 5.82 2.84
N GLU A 286 -23.97 6.89 3.34
CA GLU A 286 -24.24 8.27 2.91
C GLU A 286 -23.90 8.56 1.43
N LYS A 287 -23.69 7.52 0.61
CA LYS A 287 -23.09 7.59 -0.73
C LYS A 287 -23.85 6.72 -1.72
#